data_AF-A0A0E3ZXP7-F1
#
_entry.id   AF-A0A0E3ZXP7-F1
#
_cell.length_a   1.000
_cell.length_b   1.000
_cell.length_c   1.000
_cell.angle_alpha   90.00
_cell.angle_beta   90.00
_cell.angle_gamma   90.00
#
_symmetry.space_group_name_H-M   'P 1'
#
loop_
_entity.id
_entity.type
_entity.pdbx_description
1 polymer ?
#
loop_
_entity_poly.entity_id
_entity_poly.type
_entity_poly.pdbx_seq_one_letter_code
_entity_poly.pdbx_strand_id
1 'polypeptide(L)'
;MKPIDRLVTNLMESAALSRQDFLQLTGRSLAVGALGTALASCEKKPEATNAAQSTASTPSGPVPKLPATSPPAEVPADSTKPIELEQIKAKTEQQEGPTPTPMSDDQRIGYAIVGLGHLTLNQILPAFGACTKSKVVALVSGSPEKMQKVATQYGIKKESCYSYADYDKLRDNKEVQAIYIVLPNGMHAEYTIRGAQAGKHILCEKPMANTAQECQAMIDACKKADRKLMIAYRIQYEPHNKMVRDMVQKEQFGKVKSIIANNGQNSDNPKHWRFNKALAGGGALPDVGLYCLNTIRFVLGEEPSEVVAYVHSTPDDPRFKEVEEQVNWLMKFPSGVQASCATSYGHHDDKNYKVMADTGWIKMDPAFPYTGLQLETSQAQGTENQIIQHKIADKDHFSTEMDHFSECLLENKVPFTPGEEGLQDQKIIEAIYQSAREGKPVKLPAVSKKDAFRGPEPTA
;
A
#
# COMPACT_ATOMS: atom_id res chain seq x y z
N MET A 1 29.25 -29.34 -48.71
CA MET A 1 28.43 -30.31 -47.95
C MET A 1 28.46 -29.86 -46.49
N LYS A 2 27.50 -28.98 -46.16
CA LYS A 2 26.32 -29.22 -45.31
C LYS A 2 26.68 -29.28 -43.80
N PRO A 3 26.13 -28.37 -42.98
CA PRO A 3 26.71 -28.00 -41.69
C PRO A 3 26.10 -28.83 -40.55
N ILE A 4 26.87 -28.98 -39.49
CA ILE A 4 26.42 -29.43 -38.16
C ILE A 4 25.68 -28.25 -37.51
N ASP A 5 24.54 -27.89 -38.11
CA ASP A 5 23.52 -26.98 -37.59
C ASP A 5 22.27 -27.83 -37.38
N ARG A 6 22.05 -28.37 -36.17
CA ARG A 6 20.71 -28.72 -35.64
C ARG A 6 20.63 -29.39 -34.25
N LEU A 7 21.71 -29.47 -33.47
CA LEU A 7 21.66 -30.20 -32.19
C LEU A 7 22.06 -29.43 -30.93
N VAL A 8 22.21 -28.10 -31.04
CA VAL A 8 22.41 -27.22 -29.86
C VAL A 8 21.33 -26.13 -29.74
N THR A 9 20.44 -25.99 -30.74
CA THR A 9 19.43 -24.92 -30.79
C THR A 9 18.03 -25.34 -30.30
N ASN A 10 17.91 -26.32 -29.41
CA ASN A 10 16.59 -26.74 -28.88
C ASN A 10 16.57 -27.10 -27.38
N LEU A 11 17.54 -26.61 -26.61
CA LEU A 11 17.61 -26.83 -25.15
C LEU A 11 17.79 -25.55 -24.33
N MET A 12 17.58 -24.38 -24.94
CA MET A 12 17.54 -23.08 -24.24
C MET A 12 16.25 -22.29 -24.45
N GLU A 13 15.20 -22.90 -25.03
CA GLU A 13 13.85 -22.34 -25.06
C GLU A 13 12.89 -23.24 -24.26
N SER A 14 13.00 -23.21 -22.93
CA SER A 14 11.94 -23.74 -22.07
C SER A 14 11.81 -22.92 -20.79
N ALA A 15 10.74 -22.13 -20.77
CA ALA A 15 10.00 -21.62 -19.61
C ALA A 15 10.81 -20.94 -18.49
N ALA A 16 10.94 -19.61 -18.59
CA ALA A 16 10.93 -18.79 -17.37
C ALA A 16 9.53 -18.91 -16.73
N LEU A 17 9.36 -19.86 -15.82
CA LEU A 17 8.12 -20.02 -15.05
C LEU A 17 7.81 -18.71 -14.32
N SER A 18 6.65 -18.11 -14.56
CA SER A 18 6.18 -16.99 -13.75
C SER A 18 5.88 -17.45 -12.32
N ARG A 19 5.73 -16.51 -11.37
CA ARG A 19 5.35 -16.86 -9.99
C ARG A 19 3.96 -17.51 -9.94
N GLN A 20 3.05 -17.09 -10.82
CA GLN A 20 1.76 -17.75 -11.00
C GLN A 20 1.89 -19.13 -11.62
N ASP A 21 2.75 -19.32 -12.62
CA ASP A 21 3.00 -20.65 -13.19
C ASP A 21 3.61 -21.57 -12.16
N PHE A 22 4.53 -21.09 -11.32
CA PHE A 22 5.07 -21.88 -10.20
C PHE A 22 3.97 -22.27 -9.21
N LEU A 23 3.06 -21.37 -8.87
CA LEU A 23 1.91 -21.67 -8.00
C LEU A 23 0.88 -22.61 -8.66
N GLN A 24 0.69 -22.54 -9.99
CA GLN A 24 -0.18 -23.45 -10.73
C GLN A 24 0.48 -24.82 -10.99
N LEU A 25 1.80 -24.87 -11.22
CA LEU A 25 2.55 -26.10 -11.43
C LEU A 25 2.65 -26.90 -10.13
N THR A 26 2.87 -26.24 -8.99
CA THR A 26 2.83 -26.91 -7.68
C THR A 26 1.43 -27.41 -7.35
N GLY A 27 0.38 -26.72 -7.83
CA GLY A 27 -1.02 -27.20 -7.76
C GLY A 27 -1.35 -28.36 -8.71
N ARG A 28 -0.67 -28.47 -9.87
CA ARG A 28 -0.93 -29.51 -10.90
C ARG A 28 0.02 -30.71 -10.86
N SER A 29 1.14 -30.64 -10.14
CA SER A 29 2.12 -31.74 -10.05
C SER A 29 1.65 -32.93 -9.19
N LEU A 30 0.43 -32.90 -8.66
CA LEU A 30 -0.19 -34.04 -7.98
C LEU A 30 -0.91 -35.03 -8.92
N ALA A 31 -0.96 -34.77 -10.23
CA ALA A 31 -1.64 -35.68 -11.15
C ALA A 31 -1.00 -35.69 -12.55
N VAL A 32 0.09 -36.44 -12.75
CA VAL A 32 0.33 -37.35 -13.91
C VAL A 32 1.53 -38.24 -13.55
N GLY A 33 1.28 -39.52 -13.32
CA GLY A 33 2.29 -40.56 -13.24
C GLY A 33 2.51 -41.26 -14.58
N ALA A 34 3.78 -41.57 -14.85
CA ALA A 34 4.31 -42.64 -15.70
C ALA A 34 4.04 -42.62 -17.22
N LEU A 35 5.12 -42.42 -17.99
CA LEU A 35 5.44 -43.21 -19.19
C LEU A 35 6.96 -43.29 -19.31
N GLY A 36 7.50 -44.48 -19.04
CA GLY A 36 8.94 -44.77 -19.16
C GLY A 36 9.28 -45.38 -20.52
N THR A 37 10.58 -45.34 -20.86
CA THR A 37 11.27 -46.40 -21.60
C THR A 37 12.75 -46.35 -21.29
N ALA A 38 13.33 -47.54 -21.14
CA ALA A 38 14.68 -47.83 -20.69
C ALA A 38 15.63 -48.19 -21.86
N LEU A 39 16.89 -48.42 -21.48
CA LEU A 39 17.96 -49.21 -22.12
C LEU A 39 19.01 -48.45 -22.96
N ALA A 40 20.25 -48.46 -22.49
CA ALA A 40 21.28 -49.38 -23.02
C ALA A 40 22.59 -49.30 -22.19
N SER A 41 23.03 -50.46 -21.72
CA SER A 41 24.33 -50.73 -21.08
C SER A 41 25.49 -50.71 -22.09
N CYS A 42 26.72 -50.44 -21.63
CA CYS A 42 27.84 -51.41 -21.60
C CYS A 42 29.22 -50.78 -21.27
N GLU A 43 29.84 -51.34 -20.23
CA GLU A 43 31.26 -51.76 -20.11
C GLU A 43 32.44 -50.78 -20.27
N LYS A 44 33.20 -50.56 -19.18
CA LYS A 44 34.54 -51.17 -18.94
C LYS A 44 35.14 -50.77 -17.58
N LYS A 45 35.76 -51.73 -16.89
CA LYS A 45 36.65 -51.64 -15.69
C LYS A 45 38.13 -51.79 -16.16
N PRO A 46 39.16 -51.75 -15.28
CA PRO A 46 39.40 -50.95 -14.06
C PRO A 46 40.84 -50.36 -14.01
N GLU A 47 41.17 -49.51 -13.02
CA GLU A 47 42.49 -49.55 -12.36
C GLU A 47 42.44 -48.88 -10.97
N ALA A 48 43.21 -49.43 -10.04
CA ALA A 48 43.10 -49.24 -8.59
C ALA A 48 44.07 -48.16 -8.06
N THR A 49 43.72 -47.47 -6.96
CA THR A 49 44.40 -47.59 -5.64
C THR A 49 43.96 -46.51 -4.62
N ASN A 50 43.62 -46.99 -3.43
CA ASN A 50 43.71 -46.43 -2.07
C ASN A 50 43.48 -44.92 -1.80
N ALA A 51 42.37 -44.63 -1.09
CA ALA A 51 42.38 -43.71 0.05
C ALA A 51 41.18 -44.01 0.98
N ALA A 52 41.43 -43.99 2.28
CA ALA A 52 40.49 -44.34 3.35
C ALA A 52 39.16 -43.59 3.25
N GLN A 53 38.07 -44.32 3.05
CA GLN A 53 36.72 -43.79 3.12
C GLN A 53 36.22 -43.89 4.56
N SER A 54 36.03 -42.72 5.17
CA SER A 54 35.00 -42.50 6.18
C SER A 54 33.70 -43.16 5.70
N THR A 55 33.24 -44.19 6.41
CA THR A 55 31.95 -44.82 6.17
C THR A 55 30.85 -43.91 6.69
N ALA A 56 30.59 -42.81 5.99
CA ALA A 56 29.25 -42.24 5.98
C ALA A 56 28.35 -43.29 5.35
N SER A 57 27.71 -44.11 6.19
CA SER A 57 26.67 -45.01 5.77
C SER A 57 25.52 -44.15 5.24
N THR A 58 25.43 -43.98 3.93
CA THR A 58 24.20 -43.54 3.29
C THR A 58 23.13 -44.55 3.68
N PRO A 59 22.04 -44.16 4.35
CA PRO A 59 20.96 -45.08 4.64
C PRO A 59 20.37 -45.53 3.30
N SER A 60 20.73 -46.72 2.87
CA SER A 60 20.27 -47.36 1.62
C SER A 60 18.99 -48.19 1.83
N GLY A 61 18.31 -47.97 2.96
CA GLY A 61 17.02 -48.59 3.24
C GLY A 61 15.91 -47.99 2.37
N PRO A 62 14.95 -48.80 1.88
CA PRO A 62 13.80 -48.27 1.17
C PRO A 62 13.01 -47.33 2.08
N VAL A 63 12.72 -46.11 1.62
CA VAL A 63 11.80 -45.20 2.30
C VAL A 63 10.43 -45.88 2.36
N PRO A 64 9.84 -46.06 3.56
CA PRO A 64 8.52 -46.65 3.69
C PRO A 64 7.49 -45.90 2.84
N LYS A 65 6.76 -46.62 1.98
CA LYS A 65 5.63 -46.05 1.22
C LYS A 65 4.40 -45.99 2.13
N LEU A 66 4.05 -44.79 2.56
CA LEU A 66 2.77 -44.54 3.24
C LEU A 66 1.64 -44.33 2.21
N PRO A 67 0.38 -44.63 2.56
CA PRO A 67 -0.77 -44.25 1.74
C PRO A 67 -0.81 -42.72 1.54
N ALA A 68 -1.20 -42.27 0.35
CA ALA A 68 -1.48 -40.86 0.12
C ALA A 68 -2.76 -40.45 0.86
N THR A 69 -2.64 -39.58 1.85
CA THR A 69 -3.77 -39.03 2.63
C THR A 69 -3.73 -37.51 2.61
N SER A 70 -4.90 -36.88 2.52
CA SER A 70 -5.06 -35.43 2.72
C SER A 70 -5.50 -35.17 4.16
N PRO A 71 -5.07 -34.06 4.79
CA PRO A 71 -5.63 -33.64 6.06
C PRO A 71 -7.16 -33.46 5.95
N PRO A 72 -7.93 -33.80 6.99
CA PRO A 72 -9.37 -33.59 6.98
C PRO A 72 -9.69 -32.09 7.00
N ALA A 73 -10.75 -31.72 6.28
CA ALA A 73 -11.29 -30.38 6.25
C ALA A 73 -12.80 -30.43 5.93
N GLU A 74 -13.56 -29.50 6.49
CA GLU A 74 -14.92 -29.24 6.04
C GLU A 74 -14.88 -28.23 4.89
N VAL A 75 -15.49 -28.60 3.77
CA VAL A 75 -15.51 -27.79 2.54
C VAL A 75 -16.93 -27.28 2.35
N PRO A 76 -17.19 -26.00 2.65
CA PRO A 76 -18.51 -25.41 2.42
C PRO A 76 -18.89 -25.49 0.94
N ALA A 77 -20.18 -25.72 0.66
CA ALA A 77 -20.71 -25.65 -0.70
C ALA A 77 -20.66 -24.22 -1.28
N ASP A 78 -20.71 -23.22 -0.40
CA ASP A 78 -20.57 -21.82 -0.75
C ASP A 78 -19.09 -21.44 -0.86
N SER A 79 -18.64 -21.21 -2.09
CA SER A 79 -17.25 -20.82 -2.42
C SER A 79 -16.80 -19.50 -1.79
N THR A 80 -17.71 -18.70 -1.24
CA THR A 80 -17.37 -17.46 -0.51
C THR A 80 -17.04 -17.71 0.97
N LYS A 81 -17.26 -18.93 1.47
CA LYS A 81 -16.93 -19.32 2.84
C LYS A 81 -15.56 -20.00 2.91
N PRO A 82 -14.80 -19.77 4.00
CA PRO A 82 -13.50 -20.39 4.20
C PRO A 82 -13.61 -21.90 4.34
N ILE A 83 -12.58 -22.61 3.85
CA ILE A 83 -12.38 -24.01 4.19
C ILE A 83 -12.06 -24.08 5.68
N GLU A 84 -12.81 -24.91 6.40
CA GLU A 84 -12.60 -25.13 7.82
C GLU A 84 -11.62 -26.29 8.00
N LEU A 85 -10.41 -25.96 8.42
CA LEU A 85 -9.38 -26.96 8.72
C LEU A 85 -9.66 -27.59 10.08
N GLU A 86 -9.17 -28.82 10.27
CA GLU A 86 -9.27 -29.50 11.56
C GLU A 86 -8.71 -28.65 12.71
N GLN A 87 -9.35 -28.73 13.88
CA GLN A 87 -8.86 -28.03 15.06
C GLN A 87 -7.60 -28.71 15.60
N ILE A 88 -6.44 -28.08 15.36
CA ILE A 88 -5.15 -28.56 15.89
C ILE A 88 -4.87 -27.96 17.28
N LYS A 89 -5.28 -26.70 17.51
CA LYS A 89 -5.00 -25.96 18.74
C LYS A 89 -6.10 -26.15 19.79
N ALA A 90 -5.71 -26.35 21.05
CA ALA A 90 -6.65 -26.37 22.18
C ALA A 90 -7.35 -25.01 22.33
N LYS A 91 -8.54 -24.98 22.94
CA LYS A 91 -9.34 -23.75 23.13
C LYS A 91 -8.67 -22.70 24.01
N THR A 92 -7.66 -23.08 24.79
CA THR A 92 -6.86 -22.18 25.64
C THR A 92 -5.77 -21.43 24.86
N GLU A 93 -5.47 -21.87 23.64
CA GLU A 93 -4.42 -21.30 22.79
C GLU A 93 -4.95 -20.20 21.88
N GLN A 94 -4.03 -19.40 21.32
CA GLN A 94 -4.36 -18.44 20.27
C GLN A 94 -4.84 -19.17 19.01
N GLN A 95 -6.12 -18.98 18.69
CA GLN A 95 -6.73 -19.56 17.51
C GLN A 95 -6.21 -18.87 16.25
N GLU A 96 -6.12 -19.64 15.16
CA GLU A 96 -5.82 -19.09 13.85
C GLU A 96 -7.07 -18.45 13.27
N GLY A 97 -6.86 -17.41 12.45
CA GLY A 97 -7.94 -16.84 11.66
C GLY A 97 -8.48 -17.84 10.64
N PRO A 98 -9.64 -17.56 10.04
CA PRO A 98 -10.16 -18.39 8.95
C PRO A 98 -9.16 -18.44 7.79
N THR A 99 -9.22 -19.52 7.01
CA THR A 99 -8.39 -19.64 5.81
C THR A 99 -8.67 -18.49 4.84
N PRO A 100 -7.64 -17.95 4.15
CA PRO A 100 -7.85 -16.90 3.15
C PRO A 100 -8.83 -17.35 2.08
N THR A 101 -9.89 -16.58 1.88
CA THR A 101 -10.98 -16.90 0.95
C THR A 101 -11.18 -15.75 -0.02
N PRO A 102 -10.27 -15.58 -1.00
CA PRO A 102 -10.47 -14.59 -2.04
C PRO A 102 -11.71 -14.94 -2.85
N MET A 103 -12.42 -13.91 -3.33
CA MET A 103 -13.48 -14.10 -4.31
C MET A 103 -12.91 -14.78 -5.56
N SER A 104 -13.78 -15.49 -6.28
CA SER A 104 -13.43 -16.08 -7.57
C SER A 104 -12.87 -15.02 -8.53
N ASP A 105 -12.00 -15.44 -9.46
CA ASP A 105 -11.25 -14.50 -10.28
C ASP A 105 -12.16 -13.54 -11.07
N ASP A 106 -13.26 -14.02 -11.61
CA ASP A 106 -14.24 -13.25 -12.38
C ASP A 106 -15.05 -12.26 -11.54
N GLN A 107 -15.13 -12.45 -10.23
CA GLN A 107 -15.84 -11.54 -9.31
C GLN A 107 -14.93 -10.45 -8.71
N ARG A 108 -13.61 -10.60 -8.79
CA ARG A 108 -12.66 -9.59 -8.29
C ARG A 108 -12.54 -8.41 -9.25
N ILE A 109 -12.40 -7.22 -8.69
CA ILE A 109 -12.13 -5.98 -9.44
C ILE A 109 -10.71 -6.03 -10.00
N GLY A 110 -10.61 -5.92 -11.33
CA GLY A 110 -9.37 -5.81 -12.08
C GLY A 110 -8.85 -4.38 -12.14
N TYR A 111 -7.59 -4.22 -11.73
CA TYR A 111 -6.86 -2.96 -11.70
C TYR A 111 -5.86 -2.86 -12.86
N ALA A 112 -5.79 -1.68 -13.46
CA ALA A 112 -4.62 -1.22 -14.20
C ALA A 112 -3.70 -0.41 -13.27
N ILE A 113 -2.43 -0.80 -13.15
CA ILE A 113 -1.46 -0.07 -12.32
C ILE A 113 -0.63 0.87 -13.19
N VAL A 114 -0.64 2.15 -12.86
CA VAL A 114 -0.03 3.22 -13.66
C VAL A 114 1.20 3.76 -12.94
N GLY A 115 2.37 3.47 -13.49
CA GLY A 115 3.66 3.81 -12.88
C GLY A 115 4.28 2.62 -12.17
N LEU A 116 5.39 2.11 -12.71
CA LEU A 116 6.14 0.98 -12.14
C LEU A 116 7.35 1.50 -11.35
N GLY A 117 7.07 2.33 -10.35
CA GLY A 117 8.06 2.93 -9.44
C GLY A 117 8.34 2.08 -8.20
N HIS A 118 9.11 2.63 -7.26
CA HIS A 118 9.48 1.94 -6.02
C HIS A 118 8.28 1.46 -5.21
N LEU A 119 7.27 2.31 -5.02
CA LEU A 119 6.07 1.94 -4.25
C LEU A 119 5.31 0.79 -4.91
N THR A 120 5.10 0.88 -6.22
CA THR A 120 4.42 -0.14 -7.01
C THR A 120 5.09 -1.50 -6.90
N LEU A 121 6.41 -1.55 -7.12
CA LEU A 121 7.15 -2.80 -7.18
C LEU A 121 7.37 -3.42 -5.80
N ASN A 122 7.58 -2.60 -4.77
CA ASN A 122 7.92 -3.09 -3.43
C ASN A 122 6.71 -3.33 -2.54
N GLN A 123 5.57 -2.66 -2.77
CA GLN A 123 4.42 -2.68 -1.86
C GLN A 123 3.13 -3.07 -2.59
N ILE A 124 2.70 -2.30 -3.58
CA ILE A 124 1.36 -2.44 -4.18
C ILE A 124 1.21 -3.78 -4.92
N LEU A 125 2.14 -4.12 -5.82
CA LEU A 125 2.06 -5.38 -6.57
C LEU A 125 2.14 -6.62 -5.65
N PRO A 126 3.05 -6.69 -4.66
CA PRO A 126 3.00 -7.75 -3.65
C PRO A 126 1.68 -7.82 -2.87
N ALA A 127 1.10 -6.67 -2.49
CA ALA A 127 -0.11 -6.61 -1.69
C ALA A 127 -1.35 -7.19 -2.38
N PHE A 128 -1.42 -7.20 -3.72
CA PHE A 128 -2.47 -7.91 -4.46
C PHE A 128 -2.53 -9.42 -4.14
N GLY A 129 -1.43 -10.02 -3.66
CA GLY A 129 -1.43 -11.41 -3.20
C GLY A 129 -2.23 -11.65 -1.93
N ALA A 130 -2.50 -10.61 -1.14
CA ALA A 130 -3.33 -10.66 0.06
C ALA A 130 -4.77 -10.15 -0.17
N CYS A 131 -5.04 -9.55 -1.34
CA CYS A 131 -6.38 -9.07 -1.70
C CYS A 131 -7.37 -10.21 -1.94
N THR A 132 -8.56 -10.03 -1.39
CA THR A 132 -9.72 -10.92 -1.55
C THR A 132 -10.71 -10.42 -2.60
N LYS A 133 -10.76 -9.11 -2.85
CA LYS A 133 -11.71 -8.48 -3.78
C LYS A 133 -11.03 -7.85 -5.00
N SER A 134 -9.70 -7.79 -5.00
CA SER A 134 -8.90 -7.05 -5.98
C SER A 134 -7.91 -7.95 -6.72
N LYS A 135 -7.65 -7.65 -7.99
CA LYS A 135 -6.60 -8.30 -8.80
C LYS A 135 -5.96 -7.29 -9.76
N VAL A 136 -4.71 -7.52 -10.14
CA VAL A 136 -4.04 -6.75 -11.20
C VAL A 136 -4.25 -7.43 -12.55
N VAL A 137 -4.65 -6.66 -13.56
CA VAL A 137 -4.93 -7.19 -14.92
C VAL A 137 -4.23 -6.42 -16.02
N ALA A 138 -3.71 -5.22 -15.72
CA ALA A 138 -3.03 -4.36 -16.69
C ALA A 138 -1.93 -3.52 -16.04
N LEU A 139 -0.94 -3.12 -16.84
CA LEU A 139 0.16 -2.27 -16.42
C LEU A 139 0.30 -1.09 -17.39
N VAL A 140 0.67 0.08 -16.86
CA VAL A 140 1.05 1.25 -17.65
C VAL A 140 2.41 1.76 -17.20
N SER A 141 3.33 1.92 -18.14
CA SER A 141 4.71 2.33 -17.85
C SER A 141 5.37 3.04 -19.02
N GLY A 142 6.24 4.00 -18.71
CA GLY A 142 7.16 4.60 -19.69
C GLY A 142 8.39 3.75 -20.02
N SER A 143 8.56 2.58 -19.38
CA SER A 143 9.69 1.67 -19.62
C SER A 143 9.16 0.32 -20.12
N PRO A 144 9.21 0.06 -21.45
CA PRO A 144 8.69 -1.18 -22.05
C PRO A 144 9.36 -2.44 -21.50
N GLU A 145 10.69 -2.43 -21.37
CA GLU A 145 11.46 -3.58 -20.87
C GLU A 145 11.10 -3.94 -19.43
N LYS A 146 11.04 -2.94 -18.54
CA LYS A 146 10.62 -3.13 -17.14
C LYS A 146 9.19 -3.65 -17.06
N MET A 147 8.29 -3.06 -17.84
CA MET A 147 6.88 -3.46 -17.88
C MET A 147 6.71 -4.90 -18.34
N GLN A 148 7.42 -5.32 -19.39
CA GLN A 148 7.36 -6.70 -19.88
C GLN A 148 7.87 -7.69 -18.82
N LYS A 149 8.95 -7.36 -18.10
CA LYS A 149 9.46 -8.20 -17.02
C LYS A 149 8.44 -8.35 -15.88
N VAL A 150 7.84 -7.23 -15.45
CA VAL A 150 6.81 -7.24 -14.40
C VAL A 150 5.57 -8.01 -14.86
N ALA A 151 5.14 -7.82 -16.10
CA ALA A 151 4.01 -8.54 -16.67
C ALA A 151 4.22 -10.06 -16.61
N THR A 152 5.40 -10.56 -17.01
CA THR A 152 5.75 -11.98 -16.87
C THR A 152 5.74 -12.42 -15.40
N GLN A 153 6.28 -11.64 -14.47
CA GLN A 153 6.34 -12.03 -13.05
C GLN A 153 4.98 -12.19 -12.39
N TYR A 154 4.00 -11.38 -12.80
CA TYR A 154 2.66 -11.31 -12.23
C TYR A 154 1.57 -11.95 -13.10
N GLY A 155 1.92 -12.57 -14.22
CA GLY A 155 0.97 -13.23 -15.14
C GLY A 155 0.05 -12.26 -15.88
N ILE A 156 0.51 -11.04 -16.15
CA ILE A 156 -0.26 -10.03 -16.89
C ILE A 156 -0.10 -10.25 -18.38
N LYS A 157 -1.23 -10.27 -19.11
CA LYS A 157 -1.27 -10.42 -20.56
C LYS A 157 -0.47 -9.32 -21.25
N LYS A 158 0.26 -9.67 -22.31
CA LYS A 158 1.10 -8.72 -23.05
C LYS A 158 0.28 -7.60 -23.68
N GLU A 159 -0.91 -7.93 -24.17
CA GLU A 159 -1.91 -6.99 -24.71
C GLU A 159 -2.51 -6.06 -23.66
N SER A 160 -2.36 -6.36 -22.36
CA SER A 160 -2.77 -5.51 -21.23
C SER A 160 -1.63 -4.62 -20.71
N CYS A 161 -0.58 -4.40 -21.50
CA CYS A 161 0.54 -3.52 -21.19
C CYS A 161 0.51 -2.26 -22.07
N TYR A 162 0.40 -1.08 -21.44
CA TYR A 162 0.21 0.18 -22.14
C TYR A 162 1.35 1.16 -21.87
N SER A 163 1.66 2.00 -22.85
CA SER A 163 2.50 3.17 -22.64
C SER A 163 1.64 4.34 -22.13
N TYR A 164 2.29 5.40 -21.65
CA TYR A 164 1.60 6.65 -21.32
C TYR A 164 0.90 7.30 -22.52
N ALA A 165 1.44 7.13 -23.73
CA ALA A 165 0.84 7.64 -24.97
C ALA A 165 -0.45 6.88 -25.31
N ASP A 166 -0.47 5.57 -25.08
CA ASP A 166 -1.61 4.69 -25.40
C ASP A 166 -2.53 4.43 -24.19
N TYR A 167 -2.34 5.16 -23.09
CA TYR A 167 -3.10 5.01 -21.84
C TYR A 167 -4.62 5.01 -22.05
N ASP A 168 -5.13 5.85 -22.95
CA ASP A 168 -6.57 5.99 -23.19
C ASP A 168 -7.20 4.74 -23.83
N LYS A 169 -6.40 3.82 -24.39
CA LYS A 169 -6.84 2.51 -24.87
C LYS A 169 -7.33 1.58 -23.75
N LEU A 170 -7.07 1.93 -22.48
CA LEU A 170 -7.65 1.23 -21.32
C LEU A 170 -9.18 1.20 -21.36
N ARG A 171 -9.82 2.17 -22.01
CA ARG A 171 -11.28 2.18 -22.24
C ARG A 171 -11.79 0.88 -22.88
N ASP A 172 -11.00 0.31 -23.79
CA ASP A 172 -11.39 -0.86 -24.57
C ASP A 172 -11.10 -2.18 -23.82
N ASN A 173 -10.31 -2.13 -22.74
CA ASN A 173 -10.04 -3.29 -21.90
C ASN A 173 -11.13 -3.48 -20.85
N LYS A 174 -11.99 -4.50 -21.06
CA LYS A 174 -13.10 -4.83 -20.16
C LYS A 174 -12.68 -5.48 -18.84
N GLU A 175 -11.47 -6.04 -18.76
CA GLU A 175 -10.94 -6.60 -17.51
C GLU A 175 -10.52 -5.50 -16.53
N VAL A 176 -10.26 -4.28 -17.03
CA VAL A 176 -9.91 -3.11 -16.21
C VAL A 176 -11.19 -2.42 -15.77
N GLN A 177 -11.54 -2.53 -14.50
CA GLN A 177 -12.63 -1.76 -13.87
C GLN A 177 -12.09 -0.53 -13.13
N ALA A 178 -10.91 -0.63 -12.53
CA ALA A 178 -10.27 0.43 -11.77
C ALA A 178 -8.84 0.71 -12.25
N ILE A 179 -8.35 1.93 -12.01
CA ILE A 179 -6.98 2.36 -12.29
C ILE A 179 -6.35 2.82 -10.99
N TYR A 180 -5.18 2.29 -10.66
CA TYR A 180 -4.35 2.78 -9.55
C TYR A 180 -3.22 3.65 -10.11
N ILE A 181 -3.30 4.96 -9.87
CA ILE A 181 -2.29 5.96 -10.27
C ILE A 181 -1.20 6.06 -9.21
N VAL A 182 0.03 5.70 -9.59
CA VAL A 182 1.23 5.67 -8.73
C VAL A 182 2.38 6.39 -9.47
N LEU A 183 2.16 7.66 -9.77
CA LEU A 183 3.04 8.51 -10.58
C LEU A 183 3.68 9.61 -9.71
N PRO A 184 4.57 10.46 -10.25
CA PRO A 184 4.88 11.74 -9.63
C PRO A 184 3.61 12.60 -9.43
N ASN A 185 3.55 13.35 -8.34
CA ASN A 185 2.37 14.10 -7.90
C ASN A 185 1.76 14.99 -9.00
N GLY A 186 2.60 15.73 -9.72
CA GLY A 186 2.20 16.62 -10.81
C GLY A 186 1.56 15.91 -12.02
N MET A 187 1.64 14.57 -12.08
CA MET A 187 0.97 13.78 -13.11
C MET A 187 -0.37 13.20 -12.64
N HIS A 188 -0.71 13.27 -11.35
CA HIS A 188 -1.92 12.63 -10.82
C HIS A 188 -3.21 13.14 -11.47
N ALA A 189 -3.31 14.46 -11.65
CA ALA A 189 -4.51 15.09 -12.21
C ALA A 189 -4.76 14.67 -13.65
N GLU A 190 -3.73 14.73 -14.51
CA GLU A 190 -3.85 14.35 -15.92
C GLU A 190 -4.36 12.91 -16.06
N TYR A 191 -3.71 11.96 -15.38
CA TYR A 191 -4.04 10.53 -15.53
C TYR A 191 -5.36 10.18 -14.85
N THR A 192 -5.75 10.89 -13.78
CA THR A 192 -7.08 10.73 -13.19
C THR A 192 -8.18 11.17 -14.14
N ILE A 193 -8.02 12.35 -14.75
CA ILE A 193 -9.00 12.89 -15.70
C ILE A 193 -9.10 12.00 -16.93
N ARG A 194 -7.98 11.57 -17.51
CA ARG A 194 -7.95 10.64 -18.65
C ARG A 194 -8.57 9.28 -18.29
N GLY A 195 -8.27 8.74 -17.11
CA GLY A 195 -8.83 7.47 -16.64
C GLY A 195 -10.35 7.54 -16.43
N ALA A 196 -10.85 8.65 -15.88
CA ALA A 196 -12.28 8.90 -15.77
C ALA A 196 -12.95 9.01 -17.16
N GLN A 197 -12.32 9.71 -18.11
CA GLN A 197 -12.80 9.81 -19.51
C GLN A 197 -12.76 8.46 -20.25
N ALA A 198 -11.86 7.56 -19.86
CA ALA A 198 -11.83 6.16 -20.30
C ALA A 198 -12.92 5.30 -19.63
N GLY A 199 -13.74 5.89 -18.74
CA GLY A 199 -14.85 5.23 -18.07
C GLY A 199 -14.41 4.28 -16.96
N LYS A 200 -13.29 4.55 -16.29
CA LYS A 200 -12.73 3.69 -15.23
C LYS A 200 -12.81 4.37 -13.85
N HIS A 201 -12.93 3.57 -12.80
CA HIS A 201 -12.82 4.06 -11.42
C HIS A 201 -11.36 4.36 -11.09
N ILE A 202 -11.11 5.33 -10.20
CA ILE A 202 -9.76 5.82 -9.91
C ILE A 202 -9.41 5.65 -8.44
N LEU A 203 -8.32 4.94 -8.17
CA LEU A 203 -7.56 5.00 -6.93
C LEU A 203 -6.28 5.80 -7.23
N CYS A 204 -6.04 6.90 -6.53
CA CYS A 204 -4.90 7.77 -6.77
C CYS A 204 -4.02 7.86 -5.53
N GLU A 205 -2.71 7.76 -5.71
CA GLU A 205 -1.75 8.01 -4.63
C GLU A 205 -1.86 9.42 -4.04
N LYS A 206 -1.38 9.55 -2.81
CA LYS A 206 -1.24 10.82 -2.10
C LYS A 206 0.13 11.45 -2.39
N PRO A 207 0.26 12.80 -2.36
CA PRO A 207 -0.82 13.78 -2.30
C PRO A 207 -1.68 13.73 -3.57
N MET A 208 -2.95 14.12 -3.45
CA MET A 208 -3.93 13.97 -4.53
C MET A 208 -3.49 14.67 -5.83
N ALA A 209 -2.98 15.90 -5.74
CA ALA A 209 -2.39 16.66 -6.85
C ALA A 209 -1.44 17.74 -6.29
N ASN A 210 -0.90 18.61 -7.14
CA ASN A 210 -0.04 19.71 -6.69
C ASN A 210 -0.83 20.97 -6.29
N THR A 211 -2.10 21.08 -6.70
CA THR A 211 -2.96 22.23 -6.39
C THR A 211 -4.39 21.83 -6.08
N ALA A 212 -5.09 22.63 -5.27
CA ALA A 212 -6.50 22.44 -4.96
C ALA A 212 -7.38 22.54 -6.23
N GLN A 213 -6.97 23.34 -7.21
CA GLN A 213 -7.65 23.43 -8.51
C GLN A 213 -7.57 22.12 -9.29
N GLU A 214 -6.39 21.49 -9.33
CA GLU A 214 -6.21 20.18 -9.96
C GLU A 214 -7.02 19.10 -9.22
N CYS A 215 -6.99 19.09 -7.88
CA CYS A 215 -7.82 18.19 -7.08
C CYS A 215 -9.32 18.34 -7.43
N GLN A 216 -9.81 19.58 -7.57
CA GLN A 216 -11.19 19.82 -7.97
C GLN A 216 -11.48 19.30 -9.39
N ALA A 217 -10.56 19.53 -10.34
CA ALA A 217 -10.71 19.03 -11.71
C ALA A 217 -10.77 17.49 -11.77
N MET A 218 -10.01 16.81 -10.91
CA MET A 218 -10.09 15.34 -10.76
C MET A 218 -11.46 14.89 -10.27
N ILE A 219 -12.00 15.53 -9.23
CA ILE A 219 -13.34 15.23 -8.70
C ILE A 219 -14.41 15.46 -9.77
N ASP A 220 -14.36 16.59 -10.45
CA ASP A 220 -15.32 16.97 -11.49
C ASP A 220 -15.30 15.99 -12.66
N ALA A 221 -14.12 15.54 -13.09
CA ALA A 221 -13.97 14.57 -14.17
C ALA A 221 -14.55 13.20 -13.78
N CYS A 222 -14.23 12.70 -12.58
CA CYS A 222 -14.78 11.44 -12.06
C CYS A 222 -16.31 11.51 -11.92
N LYS A 223 -16.84 12.62 -11.36
CA LYS A 223 -18.28 12.84 -11.25
C LYS A 223 -18.97 12.91 -12.61
N LYS A 224 -18.39 13.60 -13.59
CA LYS A 224 -18.91 13.69 -14.96
C LYS A 224 -18.95 12.31 -15.65
N ALA A 225 -17.99 11.45 -15.35
CA ALA A 225 -17.92 10.09 -15.89
C ALA A 225 -18.77 9.06 -15.12
N ASP A 226 -19.43 9.47 -14.03
CA ASP A 226 -20.08 8.56 -13.07
C ASP A 226 -19.11 7.48 -12.56
N ARG A 227 -17.90 7.91 -12.19
CA ARG A 227 -16.83 7.05 -11.66
C ARG A 227 -16.39 7.54 -10.29
N LYS A 228 -16.02 6.57 -9.45
CA LYS A 228 -15.58 6.80 -8.08
C LYS A 228 -14.10 7.20 -8.09
N LEU A 229 -13.76 8.13 -7.21
CA LEU A 229 -12.39 8.57 -6.94
C LEU A 229 -12.09 8.31 -5.47
N MET A 230 -11.03 7.56 -5.21
CA MET A 230 -10.48 7.32 -3.89
C MET A 230 -9.02 7.75 -3.85
N ILE A 231 -8.62 8.38 -2.74
CA ILE A 231 -7.22 8.74 -2.49
C ILE A 231 -6.61 7.73 -1.52
N ALA A 232 -5.40 7.29 -1.84
CA ALA A 232 -4.68 6.24 -1.12
C ALA A 232 -4.08 6.75 0.20
N TYR A 233 -4.92 6.84 1.23
CA TYR A 233 -4.52 7.21 2.59
C TYR A 233 -4.46 5.98 3.50
N ARG A 234 -3.53 5.06 3.21
CA ARG A 234 -3.35 3.78 3.93
C ARG A 234 -3.40 3.84 5.46
N ILE A 235 -3.01 4.96 6.08
CA ILE A 235 -3.02 5.14 7.55
C ILE A 235 -4.45 5.10 8.10
N GLN A 236 -5.43 5.56 7.34
CA GLN A 236 -6.84 5.52 7.75
C GLN A 236 -7.43 4.10 7.68
N TYR A 237 -6.74 3.15 7.04
CA TYR A 237 -7.08 1.73 6.97
C TYR A 237 -6.24 0.87 7.92
N GLU A 238 -5.34 1.49 8.68
CA GLU A 238 -4.38 0.83 9.54
C GLU A 238 -4.96 0.60 10.96
N PRO A 239 -4.90 -0.63 11.50
CA PRO A 239 -5.53 -0.98 12.77
C PRO A 239 -5.15 -0.12 13.99
N HIS A 240 -3.87 0.22 14.19
CA HIS A 240 -3.42 1.01 15.32
C HIS A 240 -3.99 2.43 15.25
N ASN A 241 -3.88 3.10 14.11
CA ASN A 241 -4.40 4.45 13.91
C ASN A 241 -5.93 4.50 13.99
N LYS A 242 -6.63 3.47 13.50
CA LYS A 242 -8.08 3.30 13.72
C LYS A 242 -8.41 3.18 15.20
N MET A 243 -7.63 2.41 15.97
CA MET A 243 -7.80 2.32 17.42
C MET A 243 -7.55 3.68 18.09
N VAL A 244 -6.51 4.41 17.70
CA VAL A 244 -6.25 5.76 18.25
C VAL A 244 -7.41 6.70 17.97
N ARG A 245 -7.92 6.76 16.73
CA ARG A 245 -9.11 7.55 16.40
C ARG A 245 -10.27 7.17 17.29
N ASP A 246 -10.57 5.88 17.43
CA ASP A 246 -11.68 5.42 18.25
C ASP A 246 -11.51 5.83 19.73
N MET A 247 -10.30 5.74 20.29
CA MET A 247 -10.02 6.17 21.67
C MET A 247 -10.18 7.69 21.83
N VAL A 248 -9.67 8.47 20.88
CA VAL A 248 -9.76 9.94 20.86
C VAL A 248 -11.21 10.40 20.72
N GLN A 249 -11.91 9.90 19.71
CA GLN A 249 -13.27 10.33 19.39
C GLN A 249 -14.30 9.88 20.42
N LYS A 250 -14.01 8.82 21.20
CA LYS A 250 -14.83 8.37 22.35
C LYS A 250 -14.40 9.02 23.67
N GLU A 251 -13.44 9.95 23.64
CA GLU A 251 -12.88 10.64 24.83
C GLU A 251 -12.42 9.66 25.93
N GLN A 252 -11.83 8.51 25.56
CA GLN A 252 -11.43 7.48 26.55
C GLN A 252 -10.40 7.98 27.58
N PHE A 253 -9.58 8.96 27.20
CA PHE A 253 -8.61 9.63 28.07
C PHE A 253 -9.05 11.07 28.39
N GLY A 254 -10.35 11.37 28.26
CA GLY A 254 -10.94 12.69 28.35
C GLY A 254 -10.72 13.53 27.10
N LYS A 255 -10.92 14.85 27.20
CA LYS A 255 -10.83 15.76 26.06
C LYS A 255 -9.38 15.96 25.65
N VAL A 256 -9.11 15.84 24.37
CA VAL A 256 -7.80 16.17 23.78
C VAL A 256 -7.50 17.66 24.00
N LYS A 257 -6.25 17.98 24.35
CA LYS A 257 -5.76 19.36 24.52
C LYS A 257 -4.75 19.73 23.46
N SER A 258 -3.84 18.82 23.17
CA SER A 258 -2.79 19.04 22.20
C SER A 258 -2.35 17.76 21.52
N ILE A 259 -1.78 17.91 20.34
CA ILE A 259 -1.16 16.83 19.58
C ILE A 259 0.22 17.29 19.12
N ILE A 260 1.22 16.43 19.20
CA ILE A 260 2.52 16.65 18.58
C ILE A 260 2.75 15.53 17.56
N ALA A 261 3.19 15.85 16.35
CA ALA A 261 3.47 14.87 15.31
C ALA A 261 4.75 15.23 14.54
N ASN A 262 5.58 14.24 14.24
CA ASN A 262 6.73 14.39 13.37
C ASN A 262 6.76 13.30 12.31
N ASN A 263 7.09 13.69 11.08
CA ASN A 263 7.43 12.73 10.03
C ASN A 263 8.55 13.30 9.17
N GLY A 264 9.77 12.81 9.40
CA GLY A 264 10.92 13.17 8.61
C GLY A 264 11.80 11.97 8.29
N GLN A 265 12.59 12.15 7.25
CA GLN A 265 13.49 11.13 6.72
C GLN A 265 14.65 11.83 6.02
N ASN A 266 15.86 11.28 6.07
CA ASN A 266 16.96 11.87 5.32
C ASN A 266 16.90 11.40 3.86
N SER A 267 16.55 12.31 2.95
CA SER A 267 16.44 12.00 1.53
C SER A 267 17.72 12.40 0.81
N ASP A 268 18.28 11.47 0.06
CA ASP A 268 19.48 11.65 -0.75
C ASP A 268 19.15 11.39 -2.23
N ASN A 269 19.87 12.04 -3.15
CA ASN A 269 19.62 12.17 -4.59
C ASN A 269 18.81 13.43 -5.04
N PRO A 270 19.48 14.58 -5.25
CA PRO A 270 18.84 15.82 -5.75
C PRO A 270 18.25 15.72 -7.16
N LYS A 271 18.53 14.64 -7.92
CA LYS A 271 17.96 14.43 -9.27
C LYS A 271 16.63 13.67 -9.23
N HIS A 272 16.20 13.21 -8.07
CA HIS A 272 14.93 12.50 -7.92
C HIS A 272 13.75 13.46 -8.11
N TRP A 273 12.63 12.99 -8.68
CA TRP A 273 11.48 13.85 -9.03
C TRP A 273 10.88 14.61 -7.84
N ARG A 274 11.05 14.09 -6.61
CA ARG A 274 10.66 14.75 -5.35
C ARG A 274 11.36 16.10 -5.12
N PHE A 275 12.52 16.31 -5.73
CA PHE A 275 13.27 17.57 -5.65
C PHE A 275 12.99 18.51 -6.84
N ASN A 276 12.09 18.12 -7.76
CA ASN A 276 11.61 18.96 -8.83
C ASN A 276 10.23 19.50 -8.47
N LYS A 277 10.10 20.83 -8.34
CA LYS A 277 8.86 21.45 -7.84
C LYS A 277 7.66 21.20 -8.73
N ALA A 278 7.85 21.18 -10.05
CA ALA A 278 6.75 20.94 -10.99
C ALA A 278 6.19 19.52 -10.88
N LEU A 279 7.05 18.53 -10.58
CA LEU A 279 6.64 17.14 -10.38
C LEU A 279 6.14 16.86 -8.95
N ALA A 280 6.71 17.50 -7.94
CA ALA A 280 6.45 17.19 -6.54
C ALA A 280 5.38 18.08 -5.87
N GLY A 281 5.18 19.31 -6.37
CA GLY A 281 4.30 20.32 -5.76
C GLY A 281 4.92 21.03 -4.55
N GLY A 282 5.96 20.45 -3.97
CA GLY A 282 6.70 20.94 -2.80
C GLY A 282 7.69 19.89 -2.33
N GLY A 283 8.33 20.12 -1.19
CA GLY A 283 9.37 19.26 -0.63
C GLY A 283 8.82 18.29 0.41
N ALA A 284 9.38 18.35 1.62
CA ALA A 284 9.02 17.42 2.69
C ALA A 284 7.53 17.47 3.06
N LEU A 285 6.87 18.63 2.97
CA LEU A 285 5.46 18.79 3.39
C LEU A 285 4.49 17.91 2.59
N PRO A 286 4.37 17.99 1.26
CA PRO A 286 3.43 17.18 0.50
C PRO A 286 3.78 15.68 0.47
N ASP A 287 5.05 15.29 0.67
CA ASP A 287 5.46 13.88 0.62
C ASP A 287 5.27 13.15 1.95
N VAL A 288 5.87 13.68 3.02
CA VAL A 288 5.91 13.06 4.36
C VAL A 288 5.19 13.88 5.43
N GLY A 289 5.21 15.22 5.39
CA GLY A 289 4.46 16.06 6.33
C GLY A 289 2.94 15.88 6.25
N LEU A 290 2.43 15.50 5.06
CA LEU A 290 1.03 15.15 4.82
C LEU A 290 0.54 14.04 5.77
N TYR A 291 1.40 13.10 6.18
CA TYR A 291 1.01 12.07 7.15
C TYR A 291 0.61 12.66 8.49
N CYS A 292 1.35 13.65 9.00
CA CYS A 292 1.00 14.36 10.23
C CYS A 292 -0.33 15.09 10.05
N LEU A 293 -0.47 15.86 8.97
CA LEU A 293 -1.67 16.63 8.66
C LEU A 293 -2.92 15.74 8.59
N ASN A 294 -2.88 14.73 7.72
CA ASN A 294 -4.01 13.85 7.46
C ASN A 294 -4.38 13.02 8.69
N THR A 295 -3.39 12.47 9.41
CA THR A 295 -3.63 11.65 10.60
C THR A 295 -4.28 12.45 11.72
N ILE A 296 -3.85 13.70 11.95
CA ILE A 296 -4.46 14.54 12.99
C ILE A 296 -5.93 14.84 12.68
N ARG A 297 -6.24 15.19 11.43
CA ARG A 297 -7.63 15.37 10.96
C ARG A 297 -8.44 14.10 11.14
N PHE A 298 -7.83 12.94 10.88
CA PHE A 298 -8.46 11.63 11.04
C PHE A 298 -8.76 11.28 12.50
N VAL A 299 -7.77 11.36 13.39
CA VAL A 299 -7.97 10.96 14.79
C VAL A 299 -8.92 11.90 15.53
N LEU A 300 -8.91 13.20 15.23
CA LEU A 300 -9.85 14.16 15.81
C LEU A 300 -11.25 14.06 15.18
N GLY A 301 -11.31 13.79 13.88
CA GLY A 301 -12.54 13.95 13.10
C GLY A 301 -12.93 15.42 12.89
N GLU A 302 -11.97 16.34 12.99
CA GLU A 302 -12.15 17.79 12.88
C GLU A 302 -11.20 18.39 11.84
N GLU A 303 -11.52 19.60 11.40
CA GLU A 303 -10.70 20.38 10.47
C GLU A 303 -10.07 21.59 11.16
N PRO A 304 -8.83 21.96 10.81
CA PRO A 304 -8.22 23.15 11.38
C PRO A 304 -8.92 24.42 10.88
N SER A 305 -9.08 25.37 11.80
CA SER A 305 -9.65 26.70 11.56
C SER A 305 -8.58 27.76 11.25
N GLU A 306 -7.33 27.49 11.62
CA GLU A 306 -6.20 28.40 11.44
C GLU A 306 -4.89 27.60 11.43
N VAL A 307 -3.92 28.04 10.63
CA VAL A 307 -2.57 27.50 10.59
C VAL A 307 -1.52 28.61 10.70
N VAL A 308 -0.39 28.30 11.34
CA VAL A 308 0.83 29.13 11.28
C VAL A 308 2.03 28.24 10.97
N ALA A 309 2.95 28.69 10.13
CA ALA A 309 4.06 27.85 9.68
C ALA A 309 5.38 28.60 9.49
N TYR A 310 6.48 27.85 9.56
CA TYR A 310 7.84 28.26 9.23
C TYR A 310 8.46 27.22 8.31
N VAL A 311 9.16 27.72 7.28
CA VAL A 311 9.91 26.89 6.34
C VAL A 311 11.38 27.26 6.46
N HIS A 312 12.24 26.24 6.51
CA HIS A 312 13.69 26.42 6.44
C HIS A 312 14.28 25.42 5.45
N SER A 313 15.36 25.82 4.80
CA SER A 313 16.18 24.94 3.97
C SER A 313 17.62 25.37 4.07
N THR A 314 18.51 24.38 4.21
CA THR A 314 19.95 24.56 4.31
C THR A 314 20.43 25.30 3.06
N PRO A 315 21.03 26.49 3.20
CA PRO A 315 21.53 27.24 2.06
C PRO A 315 22.53 26.42 1.25
N ASP A 316 22.47 26.57 -0.08
CA ASP A 316 23.37 25.92 -1.05
C ASP A 316 23.34 24.38 -1.10
N ASP A 317 22.48 23.72 -0.31
CA ASP A 317 22.26 22.28 -0.47
C ASP A 317 21.57 22.00 -1.82
N PRO A 318 22.18 21.21 -2.71
CA PRO A 318 21.65 20.97 -4.04
C PRO A 318 20.29 20.26 -4.05
N ARG A 319 19.90 19.61 -2.95
CA ARG A 319 18.59 18.95 -2.80
C ARG A 319 17.46 19.96 -2.73
N PHE A 320 17.66 21.12 -2.11
CA PHE A 320 16.57 22.04 -1.75
C PHE A 320 16.53 23.29 -2.63
N LYS A 321 17.01 23.18 -3.87
CA LYS A 321 17.02 24.29 -4.85
C LYS A 321 15.62 24.72 -5.27
N GLU A 322 14.70 23.78 -5.43
CA GLU A 322 13.33 24.04 -5.91
C GLU A 322 12.26 23.79 -4.85
N VAL A 323 12.56 22.92 -3.88
CA VAL A 323 11.61 22.43 -2.88
C VAL A 323 12.16 22.61 -1.47
N GLU A 324 11.30 22.70 -0.47
CA GLU A 324 11.73 22.91 0.91
C GLU A 324 12.25 21.64 1.60
N GLU A 325 13.29 21.83 2.42
CA GLU A 325 13.83 20.81 3.31
C GLU A 325 12.90 20.52 4.48
N GLN A 326 12.51 21.55 5.24
CA GLN A 326 11.84 21.41 6.52
C GLN A 326 10.68 22.39 6.65
N VAL A 327 9.58 21.90 7.22
CA VAL A 327 8.43 22.70 7.62
C VAL A 327 8.06 22.39 9.06
N ASN A 328 7.87 23.43 9.87
CA ASN A 328 7.23 23.33 11.18
C ASN A 328 5.93 24.14 11.12
N TRP A 329 4.82 23.57 11.57
CA TRP A 329 3.53 24.25 11.55
C TRP A 329 2.68 23.93 12.77
N LEU A 330 1.84 24.89 13.15
CA LEU A 330 0.80 24.73 14.17
C LEU A 330 -0.57 24.80 13.50
N MET A 331 -1.51 24.00 14.00
CA MET A 331 -2.91 24.01 13.58
C MET A 331 -3.81 24.22 14.79
N LYS A 332 -4.82 25.08 14.65
CA LYS A 332 -5.84 25.33 15.67
C LYS A 332 -7.19 24.79 15.22
N PHE A 333 -7.82 23.96 16.05
CA PHE A 333 -9.12 23.35 15.77
C PHE A 333 -10.27 24.10 16.47
N PRO A 334 -11.51 24.01 15.97
CA PRO A 334 -12.69 24.61 16.60
C PRO A 334 -12.93 24.14 18.04
N SER A 335 -12.57 22.90 18.37
CA SER A 335 -12.61 22.35 19.74
C SER A 335 -11.65 23.03 20.73
N GLY A 336 -10.71 23.84 20.22
CA GLY A 336 -9.63 24.45 21.00
C GLY A 336 -8.34 23.62 21.02
N VAL A 337 -8.33 22.42 20.41
CA VAL A 337 -7.11 21.61 20.26
C VAL A 337 -6.08 22.37 19.44
N GLN A 338 -4.82 22.27 19.88
CA GLN A 338 -3.66 22.77 19.14
C GLN A 338 -2.77 21.60 18.75
N ALA A 339 -2.45 21.50 17.46
CA ALA A 339 -1.51 20.50 16.97
C ALA A 339 -0.20 21.16 16.52
N SER A 340 0.93 20.61 16.96
CA SER A 340 2.27 21.01 16.53
C SER A 340 2.87 19.92 15.66
N CYS A 341 3.27 20.28 14.45
CA CYS A 341 3.75 19.33 13.47
C CYS A 341 5.09 19.76 12.88
N ALA A 342 5.93 18.76 12.57
CA ALA A 342 7.19 18.95 11.89
C ALA A 342 7.38 17.90 10.81
N THR A 343 8.15 18.27 9.79
CA THR A 343 8.58 17.38 8.72
C THR A 343 9.91 17.84 8.12
N SER A 344 10.74 16.90 7.68
CA SER A 344 12.04 17.23 7.11
C SER A 344 12.57 16.17 6.15
N TYR A 345 13.35 16.63 5.16
CA TYR A 345 14.25 15.82 4.34
C TYR A 345 15.72 15.81 4.82
N GLY A 346 16.03 16.56 5.88
CA GLY A 346 17.40 16.81 6.34
C GLY A 346 17.82 16.08 7.61
N HIS A 347 16.88 15.52 8.39
CA HIS A 347 17.19 14.80 9.63
C HIS A 347 16.94 13.28 9.53
N HIS A 348 17.47 12.53 10.49
CA HIS A 348 17.32 11.08 10.58
C HIS A 348 15.84 10.66 10.64
N ASP A 349 15.54 9.41 10.27
CA ASP A 349 14.18 8.88 10.27
C ASP A 349 13.51 9.07 11.63
N ASP A 350 12.37 9.77 11.64
CA ASP A 350 11.54 9.94 12.83
C ASP A 350 10.08 10.11 12.41
N LYS A 351 9.22 9.22 12.90
CA LYS A 351 7.85 9.02 12.40
C LYS A 351 6.91 8.72 13.55
N ASN A 352 6.44 9.74 14.25
CA ASN A 352 5.66 9.55 15.48
C ASN A 352 4.56 10.60 15.64
N TYR A 353 3.60 10.30 16.52
CA TYR A 353 2.73 11.33 17.09
C TYR A 353 2.27 10.97 18.49
N LYS A 354 1.88 11.99 19.26
CA LYS A 354 1.36 11.84 20.62
C LYS A 354 0.15 12.75 20.82
N VAL A 355 -0.95 12.16 21.27
CA VAL A 355 -2.18 12.84 21.67
C VAL A 355 -2.18 13.01 23.18
N MET A 356 -2.35 14.23 23.66
CA MET A 356 -2.42 14.57 25.09
C MET A 356 -3.85 14.96 25.43
N ALA A 357 -4.44 14.28 26.42
CA ALA A 357 -5.81 14.46 26.86
C ALA A 357 -5.91 14.69 28.38
N ASP A 358 -7.10 15.02 28.88
CA ASP A 358 -7.33 15.38 30.28
C ASP A 358 -6.75 14.39 31.29
N THR A 359 -6.93 13.08 31.07
CA THR A 359 -6.61 12.04 32.05
C THR A 359 -5.48 11.11 31.61
N GLY A 360 -4.79 11.44 30.51
CA GLY A 360 -3.79 10.55 29.94
C GLY A 360 -3.26 10.98 28.56
N TRP A 361 -2.53 10.07 27.93
CA TRP A 361 -1.99 10.28 26.59
C TRP A 361 -1.99 8.99 25.78
N ILE A 362 -1.98 9.15 24.46
CA ILE A 362 -1.88 8.09 23.46
C ILE A 362 -0.65 8.41 22.59
N LYS A 363 0.27 7.47 22.41
CA LYS A 363 1.51 7.65 21.66
C LYS A 363 1.63 6.56 20.58
N MET A 364 1.94 6.99 19.37
CA MET A 364 2.33 6.14 18.26
C MET A 364 3.79 6.41 17.92
N ASP A 365 4.67 5.43 18.15
CA ASP A 365 6.11 5.58 17.92
C ASP A 365 6.78 4.20 17.67
N PRO A 366 6.94 3.77 16.41
CA PRO A 366 6.69 4.53 15.19
C PRO A 366 5.21 4.50 14.74
N ALA A 367 4.78 5.53 14.01
CA ALA A 367 3.39 5.78 13.59
C ALA A 367 3.11 5.56 12.10
N PHE A 368 4.10 5.85 11.24
CA PHE A 368 3.92 5.91 9.78
C PHE A 368 4.74 4.91 8.95
N PRO A 369 5.59 4.00 9.46
CA PRO A 369 6.15 2.93 8.65
C PRO A 369 5.09 2.03 7.99
N TYR A 370 5.54 1.07 7.18
CA TYR A 370 4.65 0.06 6.55
C TYR A 370 4.38 -1.14 7.46
N THR A 371 5.19 -1.37 8.49
CA THR A 371 5.07 -2.49 9.44
C THR A 371 5.67 -2.08 10.78
N GLY A 372 5.33 -2.78 11.86
CA GLY A 372 5.98 -2.59 13.17
C GLY A 372 5.60 -1.28 13.85
N LEU A 373 4.39 -0.79 13.60
CA LEU A 373 3.81 0.34 14.32
C LEU A 373 3.66 -0.04 15.80
N GLN A 374 3.79 0.94 16.69
CA GLN A 374 3.69 0.70 18.13
C GLN A 374 2.77 1.72 18.77
N LEU A 375 1.77 1.20 19.49
CA LEU A 375 0.78 1.98 20.21
C LEU A 375 0.96 1.81 21.72
N GLU A 376 1.21 2.92 22.39
CA GLU A 376 1.32 2.99 23.85
C GLU A 376 0.31 4.00 24.39
N THR A 377 -0.35 3.66 25.49
CA THR A 377 -1.25 4.59 26.19
C THR A 377 -0.86 4.72 27.64
N SER A 378 -1.13 5.88 28.23
CA SER A 378 -1.04 6.08 29.67
C SER A 378 -2.27 6.77 30.21
N GLN A 379 -2.77 6.28 31.35
CA GLN A 379 -3.90 6.86 32.07
C GLN A 379 -3.56 6.99 33.55
N ALA A 380 -4.00 8.09 34.17
CA ALA A 380 -3.91 8.24 35.62
C ALA A 380 -4.85 7.23 36.31
N GLN A 381 -4.33 6.50 37.30
CA GLN A 381 -5.06 5.54 38.13
C GLN A 381 -4.71 5.76 39.60
N GLY A 382 -5.48 6.62 40.27
CA GLY A 382 -5.20 7.02 41.66
C GLY A 382 -3.90 7.81 41.76
N THR A 383 -2.90 7.27 42.48
CA THR A 383 -1.58 7.90 42.65
C THR A 383 -0.55 7.43 41.63
N GLU A 384 -0.90 6.50 40.74
CA GLU A 384 -0.01 5.90 39.75
C GLU A 384 -0.50 6.17 38.32
N ASN A 385 0.38 5.97 37.34
CA ASN A 385 -0.01 5.95 35.94
C ASN A 385 0.01 4.50 35.45
N GLN A 386 -1.09 4.05 34.87
CA GLN A 386 -1.13 2.79 34.14
C GLN A 386 -0.59 3.05 32.73
N ILE A 387 0.42 2.28 32.29
CA ILE A 387 0.95 2.32 30.92
C ILE A 387 0.65 0.98 30.25
N ILE A 388 0.05 1.03 29.06
CA ILE A 388 -0.34 -0.15 28.28
C ILE A 388 0.34 -0.09 26.92
N GLN A 389 1.06 -1.15 26.57
CA GLN A 389 1.53 -1.41 25.21
C GLN A 389 0.49 -2.28 24.50
N HIS A 390 -0.13 -1.74 23.46
CA HIS A 390 -1.16 -2.45 22.70
C HIS A 390 -0.49 -3.35 21.67
N LYS A 391 -0.80 -4.64 21.71
CA LYS A 391 -0.36 -5.62 20.70
C LYS A 391 -1.49 -5.84 19.72
N ILE A 392 -1.36 -5.26 18.54
CA ILE A 392 -2.34 -5.40 17.46
C ILE A 392 -1.66 -6.17 16.32
N ALA A 393 -2.39 -7.07 15.68
CA ALA A 393 -1.85 -7.79 14.53
C ALA A 393 -1.68 -6.83 13.36
N ASP A 394 -0.50 -6.84 12.74
CA ASP A 394 -0.25 -6.11 11.50
C ASP A 394 -1.18 -6.66 10.40
N LYS A 395 -1.85 -5.76 9.69
CA LYS A 395 -2.67 -6.07 8.51
C LYS A 395 -2.03 -5.34 7.34
N ASP A 396 -1.86 -5.98 6.18
CA ASP A 396 -1.33 -5.29 5.00
C ASP A 396 -2.29 -4.16 4.60
N HIS A 397 -1.80 -2.93 4.79
CA HIS A 397 -2.59 -1.71 4.72
C HIS A 397 -2.96 -1.41 3.26
N PHE A 398 -2.10 -1.79 2.31
CA PHE A 398 -2.31 -1.62 0.88
C PHE A 398 -3.40 -2.58 0.39
N SER A 399 -3.36 -3.85 0.82
CA SER A 399 -4.39 -4.84 0.47
C SER A 399 -5.75 -4.43 1.01
N THR A 400 -5.79 -3.90 2.25
CA THR A 400 -7.01 -3.41 2.90
C THR A 400 -7.59 -2.22 2.15
N GLU A 401 -6.74 -1.27 1.76
CA GLU A 401 -7.14 -0.08 0.99
C GLU A 401 -7.68 -0.45 -0.41
N MET A 402 -6.99 -1.34 -1.13
CA MET A 402 -7.45 -1.79 -2.45
C MET A 402 -8.75 -2.60 -2.37
N ASP A 403 -8.88 -3.49 -1.40
CA ASP A 403 -10.12 -4.26 -1.20
C ASP A 403 -11.28 -3.38 -0.74
N HIS A 404 -11.02 -2.34 0.06
CA HIS A 404 -12.05 -1.35 0.42
C HIS A 404 -12.56 -0.63 -0.84
N PHE A 405 -11.66 -0.20 -1.72
CA PHE A 405 -12.08 0.45 -2.96
C PHE A 405 -12.88 -0.50 -3.84
N SER A 406 -12.43 -1.75 -3.98
CA SER A 406 -13.13 -2.80 -4.73
C SER A 406 -14.52 -3.10 -4.15
N GLU A 407 -14.65 -3.17 -2.82
CA GLU A 407 -15.94 -3.31 -2.15
C GLU A 407 -16.87 -2.14 -2.46
N CYS A 408 -16.35 -0.92 -2.44
CA CYS A 408 -17.14 0.26 -2.81
C CYS A 408 -17.65 0.19 -4.24
N LEU A 409 -16.90 -0.43 -5.18
CA LEU A 409 -17.36 -0.64 -6.55
C LEU A 409 -18.45 -1.71 -6.62
N LEU A 410 -18.24 -2.85 -5.95
CA LEU A 410 -19.15 -3.99 -5.93
C LEU A 410 -20.50 -3.65 -5.29
N GLU A 411 -20.47 -2.89 -4.19
CA GLU A 411 -21.65 -2.54 -3.39
C GLU A 411 -22.17 -1.13 -3.66
N ASN A 412 -21.60 -0.44 -4.65
CA ASN A 412 -21.92 0.94 -5.00
C ASN A 412 -21.86 1.93 -3.81
N LYS A 413 -20.90 1.77 -2.90
CA LYS A 413 -20.66 2.68 -1.77
C LYS A 413 -19.81 3.88 -2.18
N VAL A 414 -19.81 4.94 -1.39
CA VAL A 414 -18.83 6.02 -1.47
C VAL A 414 -17.54 5.54 -0.79
N PRO A 415 -16.34 5.71 -1.38
CA PRO A 415 -15.08 5.37 -0.72
C PRO A 415 -14.90 6.10 0.61
N PHE A 416 -14.15 5.51 1.53
CA PHE A 416 -13.94 6.11 2.86
C PHE A 416 -13.05 7.35 2.77
N THR A 417 -12.08 7.32 1.85
CA THR A 417 -11.18 8.42 1.53
C THR A 417 -11.45 8.95 0.12
N PRO A 418 -12.59 9.63 -0.12
CA PRO A 418 -12.95 10.12 -1.45
C PRO A 418 -12.06 11.29 -1.88
N GLY A 419 -12.22 11.78 -3.12
CA GLY A 419 -11.44 12.92 -3.63
C GLY A 419 -11.55 14.18 -2.76
N GLU A 420 -12.69 14.40 -2.11
CA GLU A 420 -12.92 15.53 -1.22
C GLU A 420 -11.98 15.54 0.01
N GLU A 421 -11.57 14.37 0.50
CA GLU A 421 -10.59 14.23 1.59
C GLU A 421 -9.20 14.71 1.13
N GLY A 422 -8.78 14.34 -0.08
CA GLY A 422 -7.52 14.78 -0.66
C GLY A 422 -7.49 16.25 -1.04
N LEU A 423 -8.62 16.78 -1.53
CA LEU A 423 -8.78 18.22 -1.80
C LEU A 423 -8.64 19.03 -0.50
N GLN A 424 -9.20 18.54 0.61
CA GLN A 424 -9.11 19.23 1.88
C GLN A 424 -7.67 19.29 2.41
N ASP A 425 -6.93 18.19 2.35
CA ASP A 425 -5.49 18.22 2.68
C ASP A 425 -4.73 19.23 1.83
N GLN A 426 -4.99 19.25 0.51
CA GLN A 426 -4.30 20.16 -0.40
C GLN A 426 -4.59 21.64 -0.08
N LYS A 427 -5.84 21.98 0.28
CA LYS A 427 -6.18 23.33 0.74
C LYS A 427 -5.43 23.74 2.00
N ILE A 428 -5.24 22.79 2.93
CA ILE A 428 -4.52 23.05 4.18
C ILE A 428 -3.02 23.17 3.92
N ILE A 429 -2.44 22.34 3.04
CA ILE A 429 -1.04 22.45 2.58
C ILE A 429 -0.79 23.83 1.97
N GLU A 430 -1.68 24.29 1.09
CA GLU A 430 -1.58 25.62 0.48
C GLU A 430 -1.62 26.73 1.53
N ALA A 431 -2.48 26.60 2.56
CA ALA A 431 -2.54 27.54 3.68
C ALA A 431 -1.28 27.52 4.55
N ILE A 432 -0.67 26.35 4.76
CA ILE A 432 0.62 26.20 5.48
C ILE A 432 1.72 26.93 4.71
N TYR A 433 1.84 26.70 3.40
CA TYR A 433 2.81 27.43 2.57
C TYR A 433 2.52 28.93 2.50
N GLN A 434 1.24 29.32 2.46
CA GLN A 434 0.85 30.72 2.51
C GLN A 434 1.30 31.37 3.82
N SER A 435 1.06 30.71 4.95
CA SER A 435 1.47 31.23 6.26
C SER A 435 2.98 31.42 6.35
N ALA A 436 3.76 30.42 5.93
CA ALA A 436 5.22 30.50 5.95
C ALA A 436 5.76 31.63 5.06
N ARG A 437 5.15 31.84 3.89
CA ARG A 437 5.54 32.91 2.97
C ARG A 437 5.17 34.31 3.48
N GLU A 438 4.01 34.45 4.11
CA GLU A 438 3.49 35.74 4.58
C GLU A 438 3.91 36.07 6.02
N GLY A 439 4.49 35.12 6.75
CA GLY A 439 4.95 35.30 8.13
C GLY A 439 3.82 35.55 9.14
N LYS A 440 2.60 35.10 8.85
CA LYS A 440 1.41 35.33 9.71
C LYS A 440 0.43 34.14 9.66
N PRO A 441 -0.49 34.03 10.63
CA PRO A 441 -1.53 32.99 10.61
C PRO A 441 -2.45 33.12 9.39
N VAL A 442 -2.87 31.97 8.85
CA VAL A 442 -3.86 31.86 7.76
C VAL A 442 -5.10 31.17 8.30
N LYS A 443 -6.26 31.85 8.17
CA LYS A 443 -7.56 31.29 8.55
C LYS A 443 -8.11 30.40 7.44
N LEU A 444 -8.67 29.27 7.85
CA LEU A 444 -9.33 28.32 6.96
C LEU A 444 -10.86 28.45 7.09
N PRO A 445 -11.62 28.09 6.04
CA PRO A 445 -13.07 28.02 6.12
C PRO A 445 -13.53 27.11 7.27
N ALA A 446 -14.53 27.55 8.02
CA ALA A 446 -15.06 26.76 9.14
C ALA A 446 -15.77 25.50 8.62
N VAL A 447 -15.44 24.36 9.22
CA VAL A 447 -16.11 23.07 8.98
C VAL A 447 -16.62 22.55 10.32
N SER A 448 -17.95 22.48 10.47
CA SER A 448 -18.59 22.05 11.73
C SER A 448 -18.96 20.58 11.76
N LYS A 449 -19.07 19.93 10.58
CA LYS A 449 -19.41 18.51 10.48
C LYS A 449 -18.20 17.68 10.89
N LYS A 450 -18.38 16.79 11.86
CA LYS A 450 -17.39 15.77 12.23
C LYS A 450 -17.15 14.83 11.04
N ASP A 451 -15.88 14.50 10.76
CA ASP A 451 -15.46 13.67 9.63
C ASP A 451 -16.07 14.15 8.30
N ALA A 452 -16.06 15.47 8.07
CA ALA A 452 -16.81 16.12 7.00
C ALA A 452 -16.59 15.54 5.61
N PHE A 453 -15.34 15.13 5.32
CA PHE A 453 -14.86 14.73 4.00
C PHE A 453 -14.60 13.22 3.86
N ARG A 454 -14.96 12.42 4.87
CA ARG A 454 -14.82 10.96 4.83
C ARG A 454 -16.15 10.30 4.47
N GLY A 455 -16.05 9.17 3.78
CA GLY A 455 -17.17 8.29 3.49
C GLY A 455 -17.57 7.45 4.71
N PRO A 456 -18.46 6.45 4.50
CA PRO A 456 -18.77 5.45 5.51
C PRO A 456 -17.54 4.65 5.92
N GLU A 457 -17.47 4.28 7.19
CA GLU A 457 -16.40 3.46 7.75
C GLU A 457 -16.24 2.13 6.97
N PRO A 458 -15.01 1.71 6.64
CA PRO A 458 -14.76 0.39 6.06
C PRO A 458 -15.27 -0.73 6.97
N THR A 459 -15.88 -1.76 6.39
CA THR A 459 -16.17 -2.99 7.15
C THR A 459 -14.86 -3.67 7.54
N ALA A 460 -14.79 -4.14 8.80
CA ALA A 460 -13.57 -4.64 9.44
C ALA A 460 -12.96 -5.88 8.76
#